data_AF-A0A6H1ZYS3-F1
#
_entry.id   AF-A0A6H1ZYS3-F1
#
_cell.length_a   1.000
_cell.length_b   1.000
_cell.length_c   1.000
_cell.angle_alpha   90.00
_cell.angle_beta   90.00
_cell.angle_gamma   90.00
#
_symmetry.space_group_name_H-M   'P 1'
#
loop_
_entity.id
_entity.type
_entity.pdbx_description
1 polymer ?
#
loop_
_entity_poly.entity_id
_entity_poly.type
_entity_poly.pdbx_seq_one_letter_code
_entity_poly.pdbx_strand_id
1 'polypeptide(L)'
;MLIIKTTSRYDSMFQNRTISIVGIKKGTIDKENISVPNGLILCDACNAEITTDRIMLLFLSKRDKNPYGVICENCRNKYHSKVEVI
;
A
#
# COMPACT_ATOMS: atom_id res chain seq x y z
N MET A 1 -3.67 18.01 -4.79
CA MET A 1 -2.22 18.10 -4.57
C MET A 1 -1.81 16.81 -3.89
N LEU A 2 -0.89 16.08 -4.52
CA LEU A 2 -0.31 14.86 -4.00
C LEU A 2 0.36 15.16 -2.65
N ILE A 3 0.16 14.29 -1.66
CA ILE A 3 0.78 14.38 -0.34
C ILE A 3 1.24 13.00 0.11
N ILE A 4 2.16 12.98 1.07
CA ILE A 4 2.58 11.76 1.75
C ILE A 4 2.18 11.89 3.22
N LYS A 5 1.53 10.87 3.77
CA LYS A 5 1.37 10.72 5.21
C LYS A 5 2.22 9.59 5.73
N THR A 6 2.65 9.69 6.99
CA THR A 6 3.37 8.58 7.63
C THR A 6 2.45 7.81 8.57
N THR A 7 2.61 6.49 8.61
CA THR A 7 1.99 5.64 9.63
C THR A 7 2.98 4.59 10.12
N SER A 8 2.59 3.86 11.17
CA SER A 8 3.31 2.72 11.70
C SER A 8 3.12 1.48 10.80
N ARG A 9 4.17 0.67 10.62
CA ARG A 9 4.02 -0.68 10.04
C ARG A 9 2.98 -1.52 10.79
N TYR A 10 2.84 -1.30 12.09
CA TYR A 10 1.95 -2.05 12.97
C TYR A 10 0.51 -1.53 12.95
N ASP A 11 0.19 -0.54 12.09
CA ASP A 11 -1.17 -0.06 11.89
C ASP A 11 -2.10 -1.22 11.48
N SER A 12 -3.34 -1.18 11.97
CA SER A 12 -4.34 -2.22 11.72
C SER A 12 -4.67 -2.38 10.25
N MET A 13 -4.46 -1.34 9.42
CA MET A 13 -4.64 -1.40 7.97
C MET A 13 -3.74 -2.45 7.28
N PHE A 14 -2.62 -2.83 7.90
CA PHE A 14 -1.69 -3.83 7.37
C PHE A 14 -1.88 -5.23 7.94
N GLN A 15 -2.92 -5.42 8.76
CA GLN A 15 -3.25 -6.68 9.43
C GLN A 15 -4.42 -7.36 8.72
N ASN A 16 -4.44 -8.70 8.73
CA ASN A 16 -5.55 -9.54 8.26
C ASN A 16 -6.03 -9.22 6.83
N ARG A 17 -5.10 -8.81 5.95
CA ARG A 17 -5.39 -8.48 4.56
C ARG A 17 -5.56 -9.76 3.74
N THR A 18 -6.42 -9.70 2.72
CA THR A 18 -6.64 -10.81 1.79
C THR A 18 -6.64 -10.32 0.35
N ILE A 19 -6.02 -11.06 -0.55
CA ILE A 19 -6.16 -10.89 -1.99
C ILE A 19 -7.29 -11.82 -2.45
N SER A 20 -8.30 -11.25 -3.09
CA SER A 20 -9.36 -12.02 -3.74
C SER A 20 -9.04 -12.20 -5.22
N ILE A 21 -8.89 -13.45 -5.67
CA ILE A 21 -8.80 -13.80 -7.08
C ILE A 21 -10.21 -14.22 -7.51
N VAL A 22 -10.80 -13.49 -8.45
CA VAL A 22 -12.13 -13.77 -9.00
C VAL A 22 -11.99 -14.14 -10.46
N GLY A 23 -12.48 -15.32 -10.82
CA GLY A 23 -12.43 -15.84 -12.19
C GLY A 23 -13.78 -16.42 -12.62
N ILE A 24 -13.87 -16.81 -13.89
CA ILE A 24 -15.01 -17.56 -14.40
C ILE A 24 -14.52 -18.95 -14.80
N LYS A 25 -15.11 -19.98 -14.20
CA LYS A 25 -14.81 -21.38 -14.49
C LYS A 25 -16.10 -22.08 -14.90
N LYS A 26 -16.14 -22.57 -16.14
CA LYS A 26 -17.31 -23.26 -16.72
C LYS A 26 -18.64 -22.47 -16.60
N GLY A 27 -18.58 -21.16 -16.80
CA GLY A 27 -19.76 -20.28 -16.71
C GLY A 27 -20.18 -19.89 -15.29
N THR A 28 -19.50 -20.38 -14.25
CA THR A 28 -19.71 -19.97 -12.85
C THR A 28 -18.61 -19.04 -12.38
N ILE A 29 -18.96 -18.06 -11.52
CA ILE A 29 -17.97 -17.22 -10.84
C ILE A 29 -17.28 -18.08 -9.78
N ASP A 30 -15.96 -18.15 -9.87
CA ASP A 30 -15.08 -18.79 -8.90
C ASP A 30 -14.31 -17.71 -8.14
N LYS A 31 -14.17 -17.87 -6.82
CA LYS A 31 -13.47 -16.90 -5.96
C LYS A 31 -12.56 -17.63 -4.99
N GLU A 32 -11.28 -17.28 -5.06
CA GLU A 32 -10.26 -17.72 -4.11
C GLU A 32 -9.79 -16.52 -3.27
N ASN A 33 -9.58 -16.73 -1.97
CA ASN A 33 -9.01 -15.72 -1.08
C ASN A 33 -7.67 -16.21 -0.56
N ILE A 34 -6.63 -15.39 -0.74
CA ILE A 34 -5.28 -15.66 -0.26
C ILE A 34 -4.96 -14.66 0.84
N SER A 35 -4.63 -15.17 2.03
CA SER A 35 -4.20 -14.34 3.15
C SER A 35 -2.85 -13.70 2.86
N VAL A 36 -2.75 -12.38 3.05
CA VAL A 36 -1.49 -11.64 2.99
C VAL A 36 -0.87 -11.66 4.39
N PRO A 37 0.42 -12.02 4.52
CA PRO A 37 1.09 -11.98 5.81
C PRO A 37 0.99 -10.60 6.49
N ASN A 38 0.75 -10.62 7.80
CA ASN A 38 0.72 -9.41 8.62
C ASN A 38 2.07 -8.69 8.55
N GLY A 39 2.05 -7.38 8.33
CA GLY A 39 3.26 -6.57 8.22
C GLY A 39 4.07 -6.73 6.92
N LEU A 40 3.65 -7.60 5.98
CA LEU A 40 4.22 -7.66 4.63
C LEU A 40 3.78 -6.44 3.81
N ILE A 41 4.64 -5.46 3.67
CA ILE A 41 4.33 -4.21 2.98
C ILE A 41 5.33 -4.09 1.84
N LEU A 42 4.85 -3.93 0.62
CA LEU A 42 5.70 -3.76 -0.56
C LEU A 42 5.59 -2.32 -1.05
N CYS A 43 6.70 -1.79 -1.56
CA CYS A 43 6.72 -0.49 -2.23
C CYS A 43 6.10 -0.61 -3.62
N ASP A 44 5.03 0.15 -3.91
CA ASP A 44 4.34 0.09 -5.19
C ASP A 44 5.21 0.56 -6.38
N ALA A 45 6.30 1.30 -6.11
CA ALA A 45 7.19 1.83 -7.14
C ALA A 45 8.34 0.88 -7.51
N CYS A 46 8.84 0.08 -6.57
CA CYS A 46 10.01 -0.80 -6.82
C CYS A 46 9.82 -2.25 -6.39
N ASN A 47 8.64 -2.61 -5.87
CA ASN A 47 8.28 -3.94 -5.34
C ASN A 47 9.18 -4.47 -4.21
N ALA A 48 10.09 -3.65 -3.69
CA ALA A 48 10.92 -4.02 -2.55
C ALA A 48 10.09 -4.03 -1.25
N GLU A 49 10.49 -4.89 -0.32
CA GLU A 49 9.85 -4.94 0.99
C GLU A 49 10.18 -3.71 1.85
N ILE A 50 9.09 -3.16 2.38
CA ILE A 50 8.86 -2.20 3.45
C ILE A 50 9.58 -2.30 4.79
N THR A 51 10.78 -2.82 5.02
CA THR A 51 11.23 -3.27 6.38
C THR A 51 11.39 -2.22 7.51
N THR A 52 11.13 -0.93 7.26
CA THR A 52 11.17 0.13 8.29
C THR A 52 9.90 0.20 9.15
N ASP A 53 10.01 0.73 10.38
CA ASP A 53 8.85 0.93 11.27
C ASP A 53 7.88 2.00 10.76
N ARG A 54 8.38 2.95 9.97
CA ARG A 54 7.59 4.01 9.34
C ARG A 54 7.27 3.64 7.90
N ILE A 55 6.01 3.82 7.55
CA ILE A 55 5.47 3.57 6.21
C ILE A 55 4.98 4.89 5.62
N MET A 56 5.34 5.15 4.36
CA MET A 56 4.91 6.35 3.63
C MET A 56 3.74 6.03 2.73
N LEU A 57 2.58 6.58 3.08
CA LEU A 57 1.33 6.45 2.36
C LEU A 57 1.17 7.62 1.38
N LEU A 58 0.93 7.31 0.12
CA LEU A 58 0.70 8.30 -0.94
C LEU A 58 -0.79 8.62 -1.06
N PHE A 59 -1.19 9.89 -1.02
CA PHE A 59 -2.57 10.33 -1.26
C PHE A 59 -2.62 11.34 -2.41
N LEU A 60 -3.61 11.22 -3.30
CA LEU A 60 -3.76 12.11 -4.46
C LEU A 60 -4.19 13.53 -4.05
N SER A 61 -4.86 13.64 -2.91
CA SER A 61 -5.28 14.91 -2.32
C SER A 61 -5.29 14.91 -0.78
N LYS A 62 -5.19 16.09 -0.17
CA LYS A 62 -5.39 16.29 1.30
C LYS A 62 -6.78 15.86 1.79
N ARG A 63 -7.76 15.78 0.89
CA ARG A 63 -9.15 15.41 1.22
C ARG A 63 -9.39 13.90 1.14
N ASP A 64 -8.45 13.15 0.57
CA ASP A 64 -8.60 11.72 0.38
C ASP A 64 -8.53 11.02 1.75
N LYS A 65 -9.49 10.14 2.01
CA LYS A 65 -9.54 9.36 3.25
C LYS A 65 -8.66 8.11 3.16
N ASN A 66 -8.45 7.60 1.95
CA ASN A 66 -7.71 6.37 1.69
C ASN A 66 -6.42 6.67 0.94
N PRO A 67 -5.32 5.98 1.26
CA PRO A 67 -4.11 6.08 0.47
C PRO A 67 -4.31 5.48 -0.91
N TYR A 68 -3.68 6.10 -1.90
CA TYR A 68 -3.56 5.58 -3.26
C TYR A 68 -2.53 4.45 -3.34
N GLY A 69 -1.46 4.53 -2.54
CA GLY A 69 -0.40 3.54 -2.54
C GLY A 69 0.59 3.72 -1.41
N VAL A 70 1.60 2.85 -1.39
CA VAL A 70 2.69 2.84 -0.41
C VAL A 70 4.03 2.94 -1.12
N ILE A 71 4.91 3.81 -0.64
CA ILE A 71 6.25 3.98 -1.21
C ILE A 71 7.32 3.85 -0.13
N CYS A 72 8.51 3.34 -0.50
CA CYS A 72 9.66 3.31 0.39
C CYS A 72 10.39 4.67 0.39
N GLU A 73 11.24 4.91 1.39
CA GLU A 73 11.99 6.17 1.51
C GLU A 73 12.87 6.43 0.29
N ASN A 74 13.48 5.39 -0.28
CA ASN A 74 14.31 5.50 -1.47
C ASN A 74 13.49 5.99 -2.68
N CYS A 75 12.32 5.40 -2.91
CA CYS A 75 11.42 5.82 -3.99
C CYS A 75 10.83 7.21 -3.72
N ARG A 76 10.51 7.54 -2.46
CA ARG A 76 10.11 8.89 -2.07
C ARG A 76 11.19 9.91 -2.43
N ASN A 77 12.44 9.66 -2.06
CA ASN A 77 13.54 10.59 -2.31
C ASN A 77 13.88 10.71 -3.81
N LYS A 78 13.72 9.63 -4.57
CA LYS A 78 14.03 9.62 -6.01
C LYS A 78 12.93 10.25 -6.87
N TYR A 79 11.66 9.94 -6.60
CA TYR A 79 10.54 10.30 -7.48
C TYR A 79 9.58 11.34 -6.89
N HIS A 80 9.57 11.51 -5.56
CA HIS A 80 8.60 12.33 -4.84
C HIS A 80 9.25 13.27 -3.81
N SER A 81 10.50 13.69 -4.03
CA SER A 81 11.28 14.49 -3.06
C SER A 81 10.65 15.83 -2.69
N LYS A 82 9.88 16.41 -3.62
CA LYS A 82 9.17 17.69 -3.46
C LYS A 82 7.74 17.54 -2.92
N VAL A 83 7.27 16.30 -2.74
CA VAL A 83 5.93 16.05 -2.22
C VAL A 83 5.94 16.33 -0.72
N GLU A 84 4.97 17.14 -0.27
CA GLU A 84 4.77 17.48 1.13
C GLU A 84 4.51 16.21 1.95
N VAL A 85 5.20 16.09 3.08
CA VAL A 85 4.98 15.04 4.08
C VAL A 85 4.21 15.66 5.24
N ILE A 86 3.09 15.06 5.62
CA ILE A 86 2.19 15.51 6.69
C ILE A 86 1.90 14.40 7.69
#